data_AF-A0A353G5P0-F1
#
_entry.id   AF-A0A353G5P0-F1
#
_cell.length_a   1.000
_cell.length_b   1.000
_cell.length_c   1.000
_cell.angle_alpha   90.00
_cell.angle_beta   90.00
_cell.angle_gamma   90.00
#
_symmetry.space_group_name_H-M   'P 1'
#
loop_
_entity.id
_entity.type
_entity.pdbx_description
1 polymer ?
#
loop_
_entity_poly.entity_id
_entity_poly.type
_entity_poly.pdbx_seq_one_letter_code
_entity_poly.pdbx_strand_id
1 'polypeptide(L)'
;DKAIDVIDETGAAQMLLPVSRRRKLITEKEIEVTIATMARIPAKTVSKDDEMVLANLEQELRSVVYGQDDAIEALSTAIKLARAGLREPNKPIGSYVFSGPTGVGKTEVAKQLASSLGVELQRFDMSE
;
A
#
# COMPACT_ATOMS: atom_id res chain seq x y z
N ASP A 1 -15.64 -7.01 -21.40
CA ASP A 1 -16.32 -7.78 -20.34
C ASP A 1 -16.18 -7.09 -18.99
N LYS A 2 -15.04 -7.15 -18.30
CA LYS A 2 -14.88 -6.53 -16.96
C LYS A 2 -15.21 -5.03 -16.85
N ALA A 3 -15.00 -4.25 -17.91
CA ALA A 3 -15.34 -2.82 -17.90
C ALA A 3 -16.86 -2.58 -17.83
N ILE A 4 -17.67 -3.49 -18.39
CA ILE A 4 -19.13 -3.42 -18.33
C ILE A 4 -19.58 -3.75 -16.90
N ASP A 5 -18.99 -4.77 -16.29
CA ASP A 5 -19.27 -5.14 -14.89
C ASP A 5 -19.01 -3.98 -13.93
N VAL A 6 -17.89 -3.25 -14.12
CA VAL A 6 -17.57 -2.08 -13.31
C VAL A 6 -18.58 -0.95 -13.48
N ILE A 7 -19.05 -0.71 -14.72
CA ILE A 7 -20.06 0.33 -15.00
C ILE A 7 -21.39 -0.04 -14.36
N ASP A 8 -21.82 -1.30 -14.49
CA ASP A 8 -23.09 -1.79 -13.94
C ASP A 8 -23.07 -1.75 -12.41
N GLU A 9 -22.02 -2.28 -11.79
CA GLU A 9 -21.83 -2.25 -10.33
C GLU A 9 -21.78 -0.82 -9.79
N THR A 10 -21.14 0.12 -10.51
CA THR A 10 -21.12 1.54 -10.12
C THR A 10 -22.51 2.16 -10.19
N GLY A 11 -23.30 1.82 -11.20
CA GLY A 11 -24.70 2.23 -11.32
C GLY A 11 -25.56 1.67 -10.18
N ALA A 12 -25.42 0.39 -9.88
CA ALA A 12 -26.11 -0.28 -8.79
C ALA A 12 -25.75 0.34 -7.43
N ALA A 13 -24.46 0.61 -7.18
CA ALA A 13 -23.99 1.27 -5.96
C ALA A 13 -24.63 2.66 -5.75
N GLN A 14 -24.85 3.43 -6.81
CA GLN A 14 -25.59 4.70 -6.71
C GLN A 14 -27.07 4.51 -6.37
N MET A 15 -27.70 3.43 -6.82
CA MET A 15 -29.11 3.16 -6.51
C MET A 15 -29.32 2.76 -5.04
N LEU A 16 -28.30 2.22 -4.38
CA LEU A 16 -28.31 1.94 -2.94
C LEU A 16 -28.27 3.22 -2.08
N LEU A 17 -27.83 4.35 -2.64
CA LEU A 17 -27.84 5.63 -1.93
C LEU A 17 -29.26 6.24 -1.90
N PRO A 18 -29.60 6.97 -0.82
CA PRO A 18 -30.82 7.80 -0.79
C PRO A 18 -30.88 8.73 -1.98
N VAL A 19 -32.08 8.98 -2.53
CA VAL A 19 -32.28 9.80 -3.74
C VAL A 19 -31.57 11.15 -3.68
N SER A 20 -31.51 11.77 -2.50
CA SER A 20 -30.83 13.06 -2.26
C SER A 20 -29.31 13.01 -2.41
N ARG A 21 -28.68 11.83 -2.33
CA ARG A 21 -27.23 11.62 -2.42
C ARG A 21 -26.79 10.95 -3.73
N ARG A 22 -27.74 10.55 -4.58
CA ARG A 22 -27.42 9.92 -5.87
C ARG A 22 -26.79 10.94 -6.81
N ARG A 23 -25.71 10.55 -7.46
CA ARG A 23 -25.10 11.36 -8.51
C ARG A 23 -25.78 11.09 -9.85
N LYS A 24 -26.10 12.18 -10.56
CA LYS A 24 -26.64 12.11 -11.93
C LYS A 24 -25.55 11.86 -12.98
N LEU A 25 -24.32 12.27 -12.68
CA LEU A 25 -23.14 12.07 -13.51
C LEU A 25 -22.12 11.25 -12.73
N ILE A 26 -21.71 10.13 -13.30
CA ILE A 26 -20.66 9.28 -12.76
C ILE A 26 -19.32 9.80 -13.27
N THR A 27 -18.39 10.03 -12.34
CA THR A 27 -17.02 10.47 -12.63
C THR A 27 -16.04 9.37 -12.27
N GLU A 28 -14.75 9.58 -12.58
CA GLU A 28 -13.67 8.63 -12.28
C GLU A 28 -13.66 8.22 -10.79
N LYS A 29 -14.04 9.11 -9.88
CA LYS A 29 -14.09 8.84 -8.43
C LYS A 29 -15.04 7.71 -8.06
N GLU A 30 -16.20 7.63 -8.69
CA GLU A 30 -17.17 6.56 -8.41
C GLU A 30 -16.68 5.22 -8.98
N ILE A 31 -16.07 5.27 -10.16
CA ILE A 31 -15.47 4.09 -10.81
C ILE A 31 -14.31 3.54 -9.96
N GLU A 32 -13.44 4.40 -9.45
CA GLU A 32 -12.34 4.03 -8.54
C GLU A 32 -12.83 3.31 -7.28
N VAL A 33 -13.91 3.81 -6.65
CA VAL A 33 -14.48 3.17 -5.45
C VAL A 33 -15.04 1.78 -5.74
N THR A 34 -15.72 1.62 -6.88
CA THR A 34 -16.23 0.32 -7.30
C THR A 34 -15.08 -0.66 -7.59
N ILE A 35 -14.09 -0.23 -8.37
CA ILE A 35 -12.91 -1.06 -8.69
C ILE A 35 -12.15 -1.45 -7.42
N ALA A 36 -11.98 -0.52 -6.49
CA ALA A 36 -11.32 -0.78 -5.21
C ALA A 36 -12.02 -1.87 -4.40
N THR A 37 -13.35 -1.84 -4.39
CA THR A 37 -14.19 -2.81 -3.70
C THR A 37 -14.11 -4.18 -4.39
N MET A 38 -14.21 -4.22 -5.72
CA MET A 38 -14.10 -5.46 -6.52
C MET A 38 -12.72 -6.10 -6.39
N ALA A 39 -11.66 -5.28 -6.41
CA ALA A 39 -10.27 -5.73 -6.34
C ALA A 39 -9.79 -5.98 -4.90
N ARG A 40 -10.56 -5.57 -3.88
CA ARG A 40 -10.15 -5.54 -2.46
C ARG A 40 -8.85 -4.78 -2.23
N ILE A 41 -8.62 -3.72 -3.01
CA ILE A 41 -7.46 -2.84 -2.91
C ILE A 41 -7.98 -1.44 -2.64
N PRO A 42 -7.42 -0.67 -1.69
CA PRO A 42 -7.85 0.70 -1.44
C PRO A 42 -7.83 1.56 -2.71
N ALA A 43 -8.91 2.31 -2.96
CA ALA A 43 -9.09 3.14 -4.17
C ALA A 43 -7.98 4.17 -4.38
N LYS A 44 -7.33 4.57 -3.30
CA LYS A 44 -6.24 5.51 -3.30
C LYS A 44 -4.95 4.75 -3.03
N THR A 45 -4.31 4.23 -4.07
CA THR A 45 -2.95 3.70 -3.93
C THR A 45 -1.91 4.83 -3.77
N VAL A 46 -2.36 6.09 -3.87
CA VAL A 46 -1.67 7.31 -3.42
C VAL A 46 -2.72 8.27 -2.81
N SER A 47 -3.16 7.98 -1.58
CA SER A 47 -3.90 8.99 -0.80
C SER A 47 -2.93 10.09 -0.37
N LYS A 48 -3.42 11.30 -0.09
CA LYS A 48 -2.63 12.29 0.68
C LYS A 48 -2.07 11.68 1.98
N ASP A 49 -2.77 10.69 2.52
CA ASP A 49 -2.34 9.93 3.70
C ASP A 49 -1.14 9.02 3.40
N ASP A 50 -1.12 8.33 2.25
CA ASP A 50 0.01 7.50 1.82
C ASP A 50 1.25 8.36 1.53
N GLU A 51 1.06 9.55 0.96
CA GLU A 51 2.16 10.48 0.70
C GLU A 51 2.82 10.95 2.00
N MET A 52 2.02 11.26 3.04
CA MET A 52 2.55 11.59 4.36
C MET A 52 3.25 10.40 5.02
N VAL A 53 2.68 9.19 4.93
CA VAL A 53 3.31 7.97 5.46
C VAL A 53 4.67 7.75 4.79
N LEU A 54 4.73 7.85 3.46
CA LEU A 54 5.97 7.65 2.72
C LEU A 54 7.01 8.74 2.99
N ALA A 55 6.58 9.99 3.20
CA ALA A 55 7.48 11.07 3.58
C ALA A 55 8.15 10.81 4.93
N ASN A 56 7.41 10.27 5.90
CA ASN A 56 7.89 10.04 7.26
C ASN A 56 8.49 8.64 7.50
N LEU A 57 8.30 7.69 6.56
CA LEU A 57 8.68 6.28 6.72
C LEU A 57 10.12 6.09 7.21
N GLU A 58 11.06 6.82 6.64
CA GLU A 58 12.48 6.71 7.00
C GLU A 58 12.74 7.17 8.43
N GLN A 59 12.12 8.29 8.84
CA GLN A 59 12.24 8.82 10.20
C GLN A 59 11.58 7.87 11.21
N GLU A 60 10.43 7.30 10.87
CA GLU A 60 9.76 6.30 11.72
C GLU A 60 10.65 5.07 11.91
N LEU A 61 11.21 4.51 10.84
CA LEU A 61 12.11 3.36 10.92
C LEU A 61 13.39 3.66 11.73
N ARG A 62 13.99 4.85 11.55
CA ARG A 62 15.16 5.28 12.34
C ARG A 62 14.84 5.50 13.82
N SER A 63 13.58 5.77 14.17
CA SER A 63 13.17 5.95 15.57
C SER A 63 13.14 4.65 16.38
N VAL A 64 13.08 3.50 15.69
CA VAL A 64 12.94 2.16 16.30
C VAL A 64 14.14 1.26 16.03
N VAL A 65 14.83 1.44 14.90
CA VAL A 65 16.04 0.67 14.56
C VAL A 65 17.24 1.61 14.47
N TYR A 66 18.14 1.47 15.44
CA TYR A 66 19.31 2.32 15.60
C TYR A 66 20.56 1.73 14.96
N GLY A 67 21.39 2.58 14.35
CA GLY A 67 22.70 2.19 13.79
C GLY A 67 22.62 1.37 12.51
N GLN A 68 21.50 1.44 11.78
CA GLN A 68 21.28 0.78 10.48
C GLN A 68 20.82 1.79 9.42
N ASP A 69 21.32 3.03 9.49
CA ASP A 69 20.85 4.17 8.69
C ASP A 69 20.85 3.88 7.18
N ASP A 70 21.97 3.36 6.64
CA ASP A 70 22.11 3.06 5.21
C ASP A 70 21.08 2.03 4.72
N ALA A 71 20.79 1.00 5.55
CA ALA A 71 19.80 -0.02 5.21
C ALA A 71 18.37 0.54 5.22
N ILE A 72 18.07 1.43 6.18
CA ILE A 72 16.77 2.09 6.30
C ILE A 72 16.56 3.08 5.15
N GLU A 73 17.58 3.85 4.78
CA GLU A 73 17.53 4.80 3.66
C GLU A 73 17.31 4.05 2.33
N ALA A 74 18.07 2.97 2.08
CA ALA A 74 17.93 2.15 0.89
C ALA A 74 16.53 1.52 0.77
N LEU A 75 16.02 0.96 1.87
CA LEU A 75 14.68 0.36 1.92
C LEU A 75 13.59 1.43 1.68
N SER A 76 13.66 2.56 2.39
CA SER A 76 12.68 3.64 2.28
C SER A 76 12.64 4.21 0.86
N THR A 77 13.81 4.40 0.23
CA THR A 77 13.93 4.86 -1.16
C THR A 77 13.29 3.89 -2.14
N ALA A 78 13.58 2.59 -2.02
CA ALA A 78 13.01 1.57 -2.88
C ALA A 78 11.47 1.52 -2.78
N ILE A 79 10.93 1.65 -1.58
CA ILE A 79 9.48 1.65 -1.34
C ILE A 79 8.80 2.90 -1.92
N LYS A 80 9.41 4.09 -1.72
CA LYS A 80 8.94 5.35 -2.32
C LYS A 80 8.86 5.24 -3.84
N LEU A 81 9.90 4.71 -4.50
CA LEU A 81 9.92 4.50 -5.95
C LEU A 81 8.82 3.54 -6.41
N ALA A 82 8.65 2.41 -5.72
CA ALA A 82 7.64 1.42 -6.04
C ALA A 82 6.20 1.98 -5.92
N ARG A 83 5.97 2.85 -4.93
CA ARG A 83 4.68 3.53 -4.71
C ARG A 83 4.44 4.70 -5.67
N ALA A 84 5.51 5.32 -6.18
CA ALA A 84 5.44 6.32 -7.25
C ALA A 84 5.13 5.71 -8.64
N GLY A 85 4.91 4.39 -8.73
CA GLY A 85 4.60 3.71 -9.98
C GLY A 85 5.83 3.39 -10.83
N LEU A 86 7.05 3.62 -10.32
CA LEU A 86 8.31 3.26 -10.98
C LEU A 86 8.67 1.79 -10.73
N ARG A 87 7.68 0.89 -10.92
CA ARG A 87 7.84 -0.56 -10.81
C ARG A 87 7.17 -1.27 -11.98
N GLU A 88 7.61 -2.49 -12.24
CA GLU A 88 6.92 -3.36 -13.18
C GLU A 88 5.56 -3.82 -12.60
N PRO A 89 4.44 -3.73 -13.35
CA PRO A 89 3.12 -4.08 -12.85
C PRO A 89 2.99 -5.51 -12.31
N ASN A 90 3.71 -6.45 -12.94
CA ASN A 90 3.63 -7.89 -12.65
C ASN A 90 4.66 -8.37 -11.60
N LYS A 91 5.38 -7.45 -10.94
CA LYS A 91 6.34 -7.77 -9.87
C LYS A 91 5.82 -7.31 -8.51
N PRO A 92 6.31 -7.90 -7.40
CA PRO A 92 6.03 -7.38 -6.06
C PRO A 92 6.40 -5.89 -5.91
N ILE A 93 5.84 -5.24 -4.89
CA ILE A 93 6.20 -3.85 -4.53
C ILE A 93 7.72 -3.74 -4.26
N GLY A 94 8.30 -4.77 -3.64
CA GLY A 94 9.73 -4.92 -3.51
C GLY A 94 10.08 -6.34 -3.07
N SER A 95 11.32 -6.74 -3.33
CA SER A 95 11.89 -7.99 -2.84
C SER A 95 13.23 -7.65 -2.21
N TYR A 96 13.36 -7.94 -0.92
CA TYR A 96 14.48 -7.51 -0.10
C TYR A 96 15.08 -8.70 0.63
N VAL A 97 16.41 -8.72 0.75
CA VAL A 97 17.14 -9.68 1.58
C VAL A 97 17.88 -8.89 2.66
N PHE A 98 17.46 -9.05 3.90
CA PHE A 98 18.16 -8.45 5.03
C PHE A 98 19.24 -9.43 5.52
N SER A 99 20.50 -9.01 5.41
CA SER A 99 21.66 -9.78 5.86
C SER A 99 22.36 -9.07 7.03
N GLY A 100 22.97 -9.85 7.92
CA GLY A 100 23.72 -9.33 9.07
C GLY A 100 23.66 -10.24 10.31
N PRO A 101 24.38 -9.92 11.39
CA PRO A 101 24.39 -10.68 12.63
C PRO A 101 23.00 -10.81 13.28
N THR A 102 22.83 -11.74 14.21
CA THR A 102 21.60 -11.84 15.02
C THR A 102 21.44 -10.60 15.91
N GLY A 103 20.20 -10.21 16.20
CA GLY A 103 19.90 -9.10 17.12
C GLY A 103 20.07 -7.67 16.56
N VAL A 104 20.49 -7.49 15.30
CA VAL A 104 20.72 -6.14 14.72
C VAL A 104 19.46 -5.44 14.19
N GLY A 105 18.26 -5.98 14.43
CA GLY A 105 17.01 -5.33 14.05
C GLY A 105 16.38 -5.75 12.72
N LYS A 106 16.92 -6.75 11.99
CA LYS A 106 16.35 -7.21 10.69
C LYS A 106 14.85 -7.53 10.75
N THR A 107 14.44 -8.30 11.77
CA THR A 107 13.04 -8.67 11.99
C THR A 107 12.21 -7.48 12.44
N GLU A 108 12.81 -6.53 13.17
CA GLU A 108 12.13 -5.35 13.67
C GLU A 108 11.81 -4.37 12.54
N VAL A 109 12.75 -4.15 11.61
CA VAL A 109 12.51 -3.37 10.38
C VAL A 109 11.30 -3.91 9.62
N ALA A 110 11.20 -5.22 9.43
CA ALA A 110 10.07 -5.84 8.71
C ALA A 110 8.72 -5.62 9.41
N LYS A 111 8.68 -5.74 10.75
CA LYS A 111 7.46 -5.49 11.54
C LYS A 111 7.04 -4.03 11.50
N GLN A 112 8.00 -3.12 11.69
CA GLN A 112 7.74 -1.69 11.71
C GLN A 112 7.29 -1.21 10.34
N LEU A 113 7.90 -1.74 9.27
CA LEU A 113 7.46 -1.45 7.91
C LEU A 113 6.01 -1.86 7.66
N ALA A 114 5.60 -3.06 8.11
CA ALA A 114 4.22 -3.50 7.97
C ALA A 114 3.25 -2.59 8.74
N SER A 115 3.63 -2.19 9.97
CA SER A 115 2.86 -1.26 10.80
C SER A 115 2.70 0.12 10.14
N SER A 116 3.80 0.74 9.69
CA SER A 116 3.77 2.06 9.05
C SER A 116 2.95 2.05 7.76
N LEU A 117 3.04 0.97 6.97
CA LEU A 117 2.26 0.83 5.73
C LEU A 117 0.81 0.38 5.96
N GLY A 118 0.41 0.07 7.19
CA GLY A 118 -0.94 -0.39 7.53
C GLY A 118 -1.30 -1.74 6.89
N VAL A 119 -0.33 -2.64 6.72
CA VAL A 119 -0.53 -3.96 6.11
C VAL A 119 -0.27 -5.09 7.09
N GLU A 120 -0.90 -6.25 6.85
CA GLU A 120 -0.67 -7.44 7.64
C GLU A 120 0.74 -8.02 7.40
N LEU A 121 1.45 -8.38 8.48
CA LEU A 121 2.71 -9.10 8.39
C LEU A 121 2.48 -10.61 8.35
N GLN A 122 2.63 -11.21 7.18
CA GLN A 122 2.68 -12.66 7.03
C GLN A 122 4.11 -13.16 7.28
N ARG A 123 4.27 -14.09 8.22
CA ARG A 123 5.59 -14.61 8.64
C ARG A 123 5.63 -16.13 8.51
N PHE A 124 6.64 -16.60 7.81
CA PHE A 124 6.98 -18.01 7.67
C PHE A 124 8.38 -18.23 8.22
N ASP A 125 8.57 -19.22 9.07
CA ASP A 125 9.91 -19.68 9.46
C ASP A 125 10.44 -20.60 8.35
N MET A 126 11.63 -20.30 7.84
CA MET A 126 12.23 -21.09 6.74
C MET A 126 12.97 -22.34 7.26
N SER A 127 13.07 -22.50 8.58
CA SER A 127 13.71 -23.67 9.21
C SER A 127 12.73 -24.80 9.54
N GLU A 128 11.42 -24.54 9.45
CA GLU A 128 10.33 -25.52 9.54
C GLU A 128 9.96 -26.05 8.15
#